data_AF-A0A654ADX6-F1
#
_entry.id   AF-A0A654ADX6-F1
#
_cell.length_a   1.000
_cell.length_b   1.000
_cell.length_c   1.000
_cell.angle_alpha   90.00
_cell.angle_beta   90.00
_cell.angle_gamma   90.00
#
_symmetry.space_group_name_H-M   'P 1'
#
loop_
_entity.id
_entity.type
_entity.pdbx_description
1 polymer ?
#
loop_
_entity_poly.entity_id
_entity_poly.type
_entity_poly.pdbx_seq_one_letter_code
_entity_poly.pdbx_strand_id
1 'polypeptide(L)'
;MKIKGIVSALSLFAVAAGCSSEPSQHYVYNQNILGPWDCNYSFKDDDFAASISSTDTYIRNGASNSFGIMKIRYTSDTPEVEYSLAGTATWKIQGKYLIQTMTDIKIVNISHPKVDEIFNLQEMFPTNVSESSEILKLTATELVIDSESGTGLYTCSKINKPKA
;
A
#
# COMPACT_ATOMS: atom_id res chain seq x y z
N MET A 1 -31.01 79.87 5.92
CA MET A 1 -31.01 79.39 7.33
C MET A 1 -31.21 77.88 7.33
N LYS A 2 -30.15 77.14 7.68
CA LYS A 2 -29.94 75.69 7.99
C LYS A 2 -30.76 74.59 7.26
N ILE A 3 -30.04 73.83 6.43
CA ILE A 3 -30.42 72.51 5.86
C ILE A 3 -30.01 71.43 6.87
N LYS A 4 -30.93 70.52 7.22
CA LYS A 4 -30.67 69.33 8.07
C LYS A 4 -30.06 68.22 7.22
N GLY A 5 -28.80 67.86 7.51
CA GLY A 5 -28.15 66.67 6.95
C GLY A 5 -28.52 65.42 7.73
N ILE A 6 -29.00 64.40 7.03
CA ILE A 6 -29.23 63.04 7.55
C ILE A 6 -27.93 62.25 7.30
N VAL A 7 -27.29 61.80 8.37
CA VAL A 7 -26.13 60.89 8.31
C VAL A 7 -26.66 59.47 8.24
N SER A 8 -26.49 58.82 7.08
CA SER A 8 -26.80 57.40 6.89
C SER A 8 -25.59 56.56 7.30
N ALA A 9 -25.73 55.74 8.34
CA ALA A 9 -24.68 54.84 8.81
C ALA A 9 -24.79 53.49 8.07
N LEU A 10 -23.88 53.25 7.12
CA LEU A 10 -23.71 51.95 6.46
C LEU A 10 -22.94 51.01 7.40
N SER A 11 -23.62 49.98 7.90
CA SER A 11 -23.01 48.92 8.71
C SER A 11 -22.39 47.87 7.77
N LEU A 12 -21.06 47.77 7.76
CA LEU A 12 -20.31 46.74 7.05
C LEU A 12 -20.37 45.42 7.84
N PHE A 13 -21.12 44.45 7.32
CA PHE A 13 -21.00 43.05 7.75
C PHE A 13 -19.73 42.45 7.14
N ALA A 14 -18.69 42.26 7.96
CA ALA A 14 -17.50 41.50 7.58
C ALA A 14 -17.85 40.01 7.60
N VAL A 15 -18.02 39.42 6.42
CA VAL A 15 -18.15 37.97 6.27
C VAL A 15 -16.76 37.37 6.43
N ALA A 16 -16.46 36.80 7.60
CA ALA A 16 -15.26 36.01 7.78
C ALA A 16 -15.41 34.72 6.96
N ALA A 17 -14.86 34.71 5.75
CA ALA A 17 -14.66 33.49 4.99
C ALA A 17 -13.62 32.65 5.74
N GLY A 18 -14.09 31.71 6.56
CA GLY A 18 -13.25 30.68 7.15
C GLY A 18 -12.71 29.81 6.03
N CYS A 19 -11.46 30.00 5.63
CA CYS A 19 -10.75 29.08 4.76
C CYS A 19 -10.60 27.75 5.51
N SER A 20 -11.53 26.82 5.29
CA SER A 20 -11.31 25.42 5.60
C SER A 20 -10.28 24.90 4.60
N SER A 21 -9.00 24.88 4.99
CA SER A 21 -7.96 24.24 4.18
C SER A 21 -8.26 22.74 4.11
N GLU A 22 -8.49 22.22 2.91
CA GLU A 22 -8.57 20.78 2.69
C GLU A 22 -7.26 20.12 3.17
N PRO A 23 -7.32 18.93 3.81
CA PRO A 23 -6.12 18.23 4.24
C PRO A 23 -5.20 17.97 3.04
N SER A 24 -3.89 18.13 3.22
CA SER A 24 -2.95 17.80 2.16
C SER A 24 -3.07 16.33 1.76
N GLN A 25 -2.91 16.03 0.48
CA GLN A 25 -2.97 14.65 -0.05
C GLN A 25 -2.01 13.71 0.70
N HIS A 26 -0.85 14.22 1.11
CA HIS A 26 0.11 13.50 1.95
C HIS A 26 -0.46 13.13 3.33
N TYR A 27 -1.19 14.03 3.98
CA TYR A 27 -1.85 13.74 5.25
C TYR A 27 -2.94 12.66 5.09
N VAL A 28 -3.76 12.78 4.04
CA VAL A 28 -4.82 11.80 3.74
C VAL A 28 -4.23 10.41 3.51
N TYR A 29 -3.15 10.31 2.74
CA TYR A 29 -2.48 9.05 2.47
C TYR A 29 -1.91 8.41 3.74
N ASN A 30 -1.21 9.19 4.58
CA ASN A 30 -0.65 8.68 5.82
C ASN A 30 -1.70 8.20 6.82
N GLN A 31 -2.95 8.69 6.76
CA GLN A 31 -4.04 8.15 7.56
C GLN A 31 -4.68 6.92 6.91
N ASN A 32 -4.96 7.00 5.60
CA ASN A 32 -5.70 5.95 4.89
C ASN A 32 -4.93 4.64 4.81
N ILE A 33 -3.59 4.68 4.70
CA ILE A 33 -2.77 3.47 4.60
C ILE A 33 -2.77 2.63 5.87
N LEU A 34 -3.04 3.20 7.05
CA LEU A 34 -2.85 2.53 8.34
C LEU A 34 -3.81 1.37 8.58
N GLY A 35 -3.30 0.26 9.12
CA GLY A 35 -4.07 -0.93 9.46
C GLY A 35 -3.92 -2.05 8.44
N PRO A 36 -4.72 -3.11 8.59
CA PRO A 36 -4.63 -4.33 7.79
C PRO A 36 -5.31 -4.19 6.42
N TRP A 37 -4.71 -4.84 5.43
CA TRP A 37 -5.12 -4.89 4.04
C TRP A 37 -5.05 -6.32 3.54
N ASP A 38 -6.05 -6.76 2.79
CA ASP A 38 -6.03 -7.99 2.03
C ASP A 38 -5.56 -7.66 0.62
N CYS A 39 -4.39 -8.17 0.25
CA CYS A 39 -3.63 -7.79 -0.92
C CYS A 39 -3.47 -8.96 -1.87
N ASN A 40 -3.52 -8.64 -3.16
CA ASN A 40 -3.37 -9.60 -4.23
C ASN A 40 -2.49 -9.04 -5.33
N TYR A 41 -1.65 -9.91 -5.85
CA TYR A 41 -0.81 -9.69 -7.01
C TYR A 41 -0.79 -10.94 -7.86
N SER A 42 -0.78 -10.75 -9.17
CA SER A 42 -0.64 -11.84 -10.12
C SER A 42 0.11 -11.39 -11.35
N PHE A 43 1.05 -12.20 -11.78
CA PHE A 43 1.80 -12.06 -13.00
C PHE A 43 1.70 -13.35 -13.80
N LYS A 44 1.52 -13.24 -15.10
CA LYS A 44 1.51 -14.38 -16.01
C LYS A 44 2.15 -13.99 -17.33
N ASP A 45 3.14 -14.77 -17.72
CA ASP A 45 3.76 -14.82 -19.03
C ASP A 45 3.51 -16.22 -19.64
N ASP A 46 3.96 -16.46 -20.88
CA ASP A 46 3.66 -17.68 -21.65
C ASP A 46 4.01 -18.97 -20.88
N ASP A 47 5.18 -19.01 -20.22
CA ASP A 47 5.65 -20.18 -19.47
C ASP A 47 5.64 -19.98 -17.95
N PHE A 48 5.59 -18.75 -17.45
CA PHE A 48 5.72 -18.47 -16.02
C PHE A 48 4.44 -17.83 -15.45
N ALA A 49 3.96 -18.34 -14.33
CA ALA A 49 2.88 -17.71 -13.59
C ALA A 49 3.23 -17.59 -12.10
N ALA A 50 2.98 -16.43 -11.53
CA ALA A 50 3.12 -16.17 -10.11
C ALA A 50 1.89 -15.45 -9.59
N SER A 51 1.44 -15.81 -8.39
CA SER A 51 0.44 -15.05 -7.66
C SER A 51 0.79 -14.98 -6.19
N ILE A 52 0.43 -13.88 -5.55
CA ILE A 52 0.62 -13.64 -4.13
C ILE A 52 -0.72 -13.18 -3.57
N SER A 53 -1.14 -13.80 -2.48
CA SER A 53 -2.22 -13.32 -1.63
C SER A 53 -1.66 -13.10 -0.23
N SER A 54 -1.83 -11.91 0.31
CA SER A 54 -1.19 -11.51 1.57
C SER A 54 -2.10 -10.60 2.40
N THR A 55 -1.86 -10.61 3.72
CA THR A 55 -2.35 -9.58 4.63
C THR A 55 -1.21 -8.66 5.02
N ASP A 56 -1.29 -7.41 4.59
CA ASP A 56 -0.31 -6.37 4.89
C ASP A 56 -0.86 -5.40 5.92
N THR A 57 -0.12 -5.17 7.01
CA THR A 57 -0.52 -4.25 8.07
C THR A 57 0.47 -3.11 8.19
N TYR A 58 0.01 -1.88 7.93
CA TYR A 58 0.81 -0.66 8.08
C TYR A 58 0.57 0.00 9.44
N ILE A 59 1.64 0.18 10.22
CA ILE A 59 1.60 0.71 11.58
C ILE A 59 2.08 2.16 11.59
N ARG A 60 1.44 3.01 12.40
CA ARG A 60 1.71 4.47 12.51
C ARG A 60 3.18 4.84 12.72
N ASN A 61 3.96 3.96 13.34
CA ASN A 61 5.39 4.17 13.59
C ASN A 61 6.29 3.92 12.35
N GLY A 62 5.70 3.67 11.18
CA GLY A 62 6.43 3.35 9.95
C GLY A 62 6.85 1.90 9.84
N ALA A 63 6.38 0.99 10.70
CA ALA A 63 6.59 -0.45 10.54
C ALA A 63 5.43 -1.09 9.77
N SER A 64 5.70 -2.17 9.04
CA SER A 64 4.70 -3.02 8.41
C SER A 64 5.02 -4.50 8.57
N ASN A 65 3.97 -5.32 8.65
CA ASN A 65 4.08 -6.77 8.66
C ASN A 65 3.24 -7.34 7.52
N SER A 66 3.74 -8.40 6.89
CA SER A 66 3.06 -9.11 5.80
C SER A 66 3.05 -10.61 6.08
N PHE A 67 1.90 -11.25 5.84
CA PHE A 67 1.77 -12.71 5.87
C PHE A 67 0.97 -13.15 4.65
N GLY A 68 1.46 -14.13 3.91
CA GLY A 68 0.80 -14.54 2.69
C GLY A 68 1.17 -15.90 2.17
N ILE A 69 0.53 -16.25 1.05
CA ILE A 69 0.83 -17.42 0.25
C ILE A 69 1.20 -16.94 -1.15
N MET A 70 2.30 -17.46 -1.65
CA MET A 70 2.72 -17.29 -3.02
C MET A 70 2.62 -18.61 -3.76
N LYS A 71 2.08 -18.57 -4.98
CA LYS A 71 1.97 -19.71 -5.88
C LYS A 71 2.80 -19.43 -7.11
N ILE A 72 3.71 -20.33 -7.45
CA ILE A 72 4.60 -20.21 -8.61
C ILE A 72 4.44 -21.43 -9.50
N ARG A 73 4.34 -21.19 -10.80
CA ARG A 73 4.46 -22.20 -11.84
C ARG A 73 5.58 -21.77 -12.79
N TYR A 74 6.63 -22.57 -12.86
CA TYR A 74 7.84 -22.25 -13.63
C TYR A 74 7.69 -22.50 -15.14
N THR A 75 6.97 -23.57 -15.49
CA THR A 75 6.56 -23.90 -16.87
C THR A 75 5.13 -24.47 -16.86
N SER A 76 4.42 -24.39 -17.99
CA SER A 76 3.05 -24.91 -18.12
C SER A 76 2.90 -26.41 -17.78
N ASP A 77 3.97 -27.19 -17.94
CA ASP A 77 4.04 -28.63 -17.68
C ASP A 77 4.49 -29.00 -16.25
N THR A 78 4.80 -28.02 -15.40
CA THR A 78 5.25 -28.26 -14.02
C THR A 78 4.13 -28.07 -12.99
N PRO A 79 4.17 -28.79 -11.85
CA PRO A 79 3.23 -28.54 -10.77
C PRO A 79 3.41 -27.13 -10.20
N GLU A 80 2.30 -26.56 -9.71
CA GLU A 80 2.33 -25.31 -8.97
C GLU A 80 2.96 -25.53 -7.59
N VAL A 81 3.94 -24.70 -7.25
CA VAL A 81 4.63 -24.70 -5.96
C VAL A 81 4.05 -23.60 -5.08
N GLU A 82 3.78 -23.92 -3.83
CA GLU A 82 3.21 -23.01 -2.85
C GLU A 82 4.25 -22.67 -1.80
N TYR A 83 4.36 -21.38 -1.50
CA TYR A 83 5.27 -20.82 -0.52
C TYR A 83 4.49 -20.03 0.52
N SER A 84 4.79 -20.25 1.79
CA SER A 84 4.37 -19.37 2.87
C SER A 84 5.36 -18.20 2.99
N LEU A 85 4.80 -16.99 3.05
CA LEU A 85 5.54 -15.74 3.21
C LEU A 85 5.23 -15.13 4.58
N ALA A 86 6.27 -14.71 5.29
CA ALA A 86 6.17 -13.86 6.47
C ALA A 86 7.26 -12.80 6.41
N GLY A 87 6.89 -11.52 6.42
CA GLY A 87 7.83 -10.43 6.24
C GLY A 87 7.58 -9.27 7.19
N THR A 88 8.65 -8.54 7.48
CA THR A 88 8.60 -7.25 8.16
C THR A 88 9.31 -6.21 7.31
N ALA A 89 8.80 -4.99 7.33
CA ALA A 89 9.40 -3.89 6.59
C ALA A 89 9.20 -2.57 7.35
N THR A 90 9.95 -1.56 6.93
CA THR A 90 9.59 -0.16 7.20
C THR A 90 8.88 0.42 5.99
N TRP A 91 8.03 1.43 6.20
CA TRP A 91 7.31 2.12 5.14
C TRP A 91 7.26 3.62 5.39
N LYS A 92 7.19 4.38 4.30
CA LYS A 92 6.91 5.81 4.30
C LYS A 92 6.26 6.22 2.99
N ILE A 93 5.46 7.28 3.02
CA ILE A 93 4.91 7.89 1.81
C ILE A 93 5.68 9.19 1.52
N GLN A 94 6.25 9.28 0.33
CA GLN A 94 6.97 10.46 -0.16
C GLN A 94 6.35 10.90 -1.49
N GLY A 95 5.62 12.01 -1.48
CA GLY A 95 4.85 12.45 -2.64
C GLY A 95 3.79 11.41 -3.03
N LYS A 96 3.88 10.91 -4.27
CA LYS A 96 3.00 9.87 -4.81
C LYS A 96 3.54 8.44 -4.63
N TYR A 97 4.63 8.25 -3.90
CA TYR A 97 5.29 6.95 -3.78
C TYR A 97 5.15 6.37 -2.37
N LEU A 98 4.86 5.08 -2.30
CA LEU A 98 5.05 4.24 -1.13
C LEU A 98 6.44 3.64 -1.21
N ILE A 99 7.29 3.96 -0.24
CA ILE A 99 8.65 3.42 -0.15
C ILE A 99 8.68 2.42 0.99
N GLN A 100 9.06 1.19 0.68
CA GLN A 100 9.17 0.10 1.64
C GLN A 100 10.60 -0.41 1.70
N THR A 101 11.10 -0.70 2.89
CA THR A 101 12.41 -1.34 3.08
C THR A 101 12.20 -2.62 3.87
N MET A 102 12.39 -3.76 3.23
CA MET A 102 12.27 -5.07 3.86
C MET A 102 13.29 -5.20 5.00
N THR A 103 12.86 -5.47 6.22
CA THR A 103 13.75 -5.67 7.37
C THR A 103 14.03 -7.15 7.61
N ASP A 104 13.03 -7.99 7.36
CA ASP A 104 13.15 -9.45 7.45
C ASP A 104 12.12 -10.11 6.55
N ILE A 105 12.45 -11.29 6.02
CA ILE A 105 11.51 -12.11 5.24
C ILE A 105 11.85 -13.58 5.44
N LYS A 106 10.80 -14.37 5.64
CA LYS A 106 10.86 -15.81 5.69
C LYS A 106 9.97 -16.39 4.61
N ILE A 107 10.57 -17.21 3.77
CA ILE A 107 9.92 -17.92 2.67
C ILE A 107 10.09 -19.41 2.93
N VAL A 108 8.97 -20.14 2.97
CA VAL A 108 8.98 -21.59 3.22
C VAL A 108 8.16 -22.28 2.14
N ASN A 109 8.76 -23.20 1.40
CA ASN A 109 8.03 -24.08 0.50
C ASN A 109 7.18 -25.07 1.30
N ILE A 110 5.88 -25.05 1.05
CA ILE A 110 4.90 -25.86 1.80
C ILE A 110 4.29 -26.99 0.97
N SER A 111 4.55 -27.06 -0.33
CA SER A 111 3.99 -28.10 -1.21
C SER A 111 5.02 -29.03 -1.84
N HIS A 112 6.19 -28.54 -2.23
CA HIS A 112 7.24 -29.33 -2.90
C HIS A 112 8.64 -29.01 -2.36
N PRO A 113 8.99 -29.34 -1.11
CA PRO A 113 10.25 -28.92 -0.47
C PRO A 113 11.53 -29.29 -1.23
N LYS A 114 11.49 -30.35 -2.06
CA LYS A 114 12.61 -30.76 -2.92
C LYS A 114 12.96 -29.74 -4.00
N VAL A 115 12.03 -28.84 -4.37
CA VAL A 115 12.29 -27.75 -5.32
C VAL A 115 13.26 -26.72 -4.73
N ASP A 116 13.23 -26.51 -3.42
CA ASP A 116 14.12 -25.53 -2.76
C ASP A 116 15.58 -25.99 -2.76
N GLU A 117 15.85 -27.29 -2.92
CA GLU A 117 17.22 -27.83 -3.10
C GLU A 117 17.83 -27.41 -4.45
N ILE A 118 16.98 -27.08 -5.43
CA ILE A 118 17.37 -26.67 -6.78
C ILE A 118 17.32 -25.14 -6.90
N PHE A 119 16.33 -24.52 -6.27
CA PHE A 119 16.05 -23.10 -6.38
C PHE A 119 15.67 -22.51 -5.01
N ASN A 120 16.65 -21.90 -4.34
CA ASN A 120 16.42 -21.29 -3.04
C ASN A 120 15.81 -19.89 -3.19
N LEU A 121 14.48 -19.84 -3.15
CA LEU A 121 13.74 -18.59 -3.32
C LEU A 121 14.04 -17.55 -2.22
N GLN A 122 14.40 -17.98 -1.02
CA GLN A 122 14.78 -17.08 0.09
C GLN A 122 15.96 -16.18 -0.29
N GLU A 123 16.91 -16.67 -1.09
CA GLU A 123 18.11 -15.91 -1.49
C GLU A 123 17.81 -14.79 -2.50
N MET A 124 16.64 -14.84 -3.16
CA MET A 124 16.22 -13.84 -4.13
C MET A 124 15.61 -12.58 -3.50
N PHE A 125 15.28 -12.62 -2.21
CA PHE A 125 14.65 -11.50 -1.50
C PHE A 125 15.61 -10.92 -0.46
N PRO A 126 16.58 -10.08 -0.89
CA PRO A 126 17.52 -9.47 0.03
C PRO A 126 16.82 -8.51 1.00
N THR A 127 17.16 -8.61 2.27
CA THR A 127 16.76 -7.63 3.29
C THR A 127 17.53 -6.32 3.14
N ASN A 128 16.98 -5.24 3.67
CA ASN A 128 17.53 -3.87 3.65
C ASN A 128 17.62 -3.23 2.27
N VAL A 129 16.92 -3.79 1.28
CA VAL A 129 16.70 -3.15 -0.02
C VAL A 129 15.40 -2.35 0.04
N SER A 130 15.46 -1.11 -0.46
CA SER A 130 14.26 -0.27 -0.57
C SER A 130 13.61 -0.45 -1.93
N GLU A 131 12.31 -0.65 -1.93
CA GLU A 131 11.45 -0.66 -3.10
C GLU A 131 10.57 0.59 -3.08
N SER A 132 10.38 1.19 -4.26
CA SER A 132 9.48 2.32 -4.47
C SER A 132 8.33 1.88 -5.37
N SER A 133 7.11 2.18 -4.95
CA SER A 133 5.89 1.87 -5.69
C SER A 133 5.04 3.12 -5.84
N GLU A 134 4.62 3.42 -7.06
CA GLU A 134 3.72 4.54 -7.32
C GLU A 134 2.32 4.22 -6.77
N ILE A 135 1.77 5.12 -5.96
CA ILE A 135 0.40 5.04 -5.45
C ILE A 135 -0.55 5.53 -6.54
N LEU A 136 -1.13 4.59 -7.29
CA LEU A 136 -2.16 4.88 -8.28
C LEU A 136 -3.50 5.22 -7.62
N LYS A 137 -3.80 4.60 -6.48
CA LYS A 137 -5.03 4.83 -5.70
C LYS A 137 -4.81 4.52 -4.24
N LEU A 138 -5.24 5.43 -3.35
CA LEU A 138 -5.28 5.20 -1.90
C LEU A 138 -6.49 5.89 -1.28
N THR A 139 -7.50 5.08 -0.96
CA THR A 139 -8.74 5.49 -0.29
C THR A 139 -8.85 4.83 1.08
N ALA A 140 -9.97 5.04 1.79
CA ALA A 140 -10.23 4.36 3.05
C ALA A 140 -10.39 2.82 2.89
N THR A 141 -10.71 2.35 1.68
CA THR A 141 -11.06 0.94 1.42
C THR A 141 -10.17 0.25 0.39
N GLU A 142 -9.38 1.00 -0.38
CA GLU A 142 -8.66 0.47 -1.54
C GLU A 142 -7.26 1.08 -1.65
N LEU A 143 -6.28 0.24 -1.93
CA LEU A 143 -4.90 0.59 -2.24
C LEU A 143 -4.52 -0.08 -3.56
N VAL A 144 -4.03 0.70 -4.53
CA VAL A 144 -3.48 0.19 -5.78
C VAL A 144 -2.13 0.85 -5.97
N ILE A 145 -1.09 0.02 -6.06
CA ILE A 145 0.28 0.48 -6.30
C ILE A 145 0.89 -0.24 -7.50
N ASP A 146 1.79 0.46 -8.18
CA ASP A 146 2.58 -0.08 -9.29
C ASP A 146 4.06 -0.04 -8.89
N SER A 147 4.70 -1.20 -8.84
CA SER A 147 6.11 -1.30 -8.44
C SER A 147 7.00 -0.76 -9.56
N GLU A 148 8.00 0.05 -9.20
CA GLU A 148 9.01 0.51 -10.17
C GLU A 148 9.83 -0.64 -10.78
N SER A 149 9.79 -1.84 -10.17
CA SER A 149 10.40 -3.06 -10.74
C SER A 149 9.66 -3.62 -11.96
N GLY A 150 8.46 -3.10 -12.27
CA GLY A 150 7.76 -3.36 -13.54
C GLY A 150 7.06 -4.72 -13.62
N THR A 151 6.68 -5.30 -12.49
CA THR A 151 6.22 -6.70 -12.41
C THR A 151 4.70 -6.87 -12.37
N GLY A 152 3.94 -5.79 -12.13
CA GLY A 152 2.47 -5.79 -12.19
C GLY A 152 1.82 -4.95 -11.10
N LEU A 153 0.49 -4.88 -11.11
CA LEU A 153 -0.28 -4.12 -10.12
C LEU A 153 -0.46 -4.90 -8.83
N TYR A 154 -0.15 -4.27 -7.71
CA TYR A 154 -0.43 -4.77 -6.38
C TYR A 154 -1.71 -4.09 -5.87
N THR A 155 -2.75 -4.89 -5.64
CA THR A 155 -4.10 -4.40 -5.32
C THR A 155 -4.53 -4.88 -3.96
N CYS A 156 -5.03 -3.98 -3.12
CA CYS A 156 -5.48 -4.32 -1.78
C CYS A 156 -6.84 -3.73 -1.42
N SER A 157 -7.58 -4.49 -0.61
CA SER A 157 -8.83 -4.08 0.02
C SER A 157 -8.64 -3.97 1.53
N LYS A 158 -9.22 -2.94 2.14
CA LYS A 158 -9.12 -2.74 3.59
C LYS A 158 -9.83 -3.87 4.33
N ILE A 159 -9.16 -4.48 5.31
CA ILE A 159 -9.82 -5.45 6.20
C ILE A 159 -10.58 -4.66 7.26
N ASN A 160 -11.87 -4.46 7.02
CA ASN A 160 -12.76 -3.95 8.04
C ASN A 160 -12.92 -5.03 9.10
N LYS A 161 -12.42 -4.80 10.34
CA LYS A 161 -12.82 -5.64 11.46
C LYS A 161 -14.36 -5.63 11.53
N PRO A 162 -15.02 -6.79 11.69
CA PRO A 162 -16.39 -6.78 12.16
C PRO A 162 -16.44 -5.92 13.42
N LYS A 163 -17.40 -4.99 13.51
CA LYS A 163 -17.68 -4.34 14.80
C LYS A 163 -17.98 -5.46 15.78
N ALA A 164 -17.11 -5.61 16.79
CA ALA A 164 -17.34 -6.50 17.91
C ALA A 164 -18.61 -6.11 18.66
#